data_AF-X1A803-F1
#
_entry.id   AF-X1A803-F1
#
_cell.length_a   1.000
_cell.length_b   1.000
_cell.length_c   1.000
_cell.angle_alpha   90.00
_cell.angle_beta   90.00
_cell.angle_gamma   90.00
#
_symmetry.space_group_name_H-M   'P 1'
#
loop_
_entity.id
_entity.type
_entity.pdbx_description
1 polymer ?
#
loop_
_entity_poly.entity_id
_entity_poly.type
_entity_poly.pdbx_seq_one_letter_code
_entity_poly.pdbx_strand_id
1 'polypeptide(L)'
;MHFSASPRQAIANLGFLLLSPLSYAVDTDGDGLDDSDETNTGTYVSPSDTGTDPNDADTDNDTIPDGLDLPPGRNPLVADWAVTTGNSHTCALDDSGVVCWGFNSSGQATVLSSP
;
A
#
# COMPACT_ATOMS: atom_id res chain seq x y z
N MET A 1 -23.03 -12.96 -8.29
CA MET A 1 -21.99 -11.91 -8.37
C MET A 1 -22.33 -10.92 -7.26
N HIS A 2 -21.65 -11.05 -6.13
CA HIS A 2 -21.96 -10.33 -4.90
C HIS A 2 -21.09 -9.07 -4.90
N PHE A 3 -21.71 -7.90 -5.10
CA PHE A 3 -21.02 -6.63 -4.93
C PHE A 3 -20.94 -6.34 -3.43
N SER A 4 -19.74 -6.45 -2.86
CA SER A 4 -19.46 -5.99 -1.50
C SER A 4 -19.43 -4.47 -1.52
N ALA A 5 -20.50 -3.85 -1.05
CA ALA A 5 -20.57 -2.40 -0.88
C ALA A 5 -19.64 -1.98 0.28
N SER A 6 -18.59 -1.22 -0.03
CA SER A 6 -17.94 -0.38 0.99
C SER A 6 -18.92 0.73 1.38
N PRO A 7 -19.24 0.93 2.66
CA PRO A 7 -20.28 1.87 3.09
C PRO A 7 -19.85 3.35 3.02
N ARG A 8 -18.65 3.67 2.52
CA ARG A 8 -18.08 5.03 2.65
C ARG A 8 -18.15 5.95 1.42
N GLN A 9 -18.78 5.56 0.31
CA GLN A 9 -18.95 6.46 -0.83
C GLN A 9 -20.35 6.39 -1.44
N ALA A 10 -21.31 7.00 -0.76
CA ALA A 10 -22.46 7.65 -1.40
C ALA A 10 -22.30 9.13 -1.00
N ILE A 11 -22.16 10.10 -1.90
CA ILE A 11 -23.22 10.68 -2.72
C ILE A 11 -22.53 11.71 -3.62
N ALA A 12 -22.72 11.65 -4.93
CA ALA A 12 -22.46 12.78 -5.81
C ALA A 12 -23.63 12.95 -6.78
N ASN A 13 -24.78 13.43 -6.30
CA ASN A 13 -25.60 14.39 -7.04
C ASN A 13 -26.81 14.93 -6.26
N LEU A 14 -27.15 16.19 -6.58
CA LEU A 14 -28.30 17.01 -6.20
C LEU A 14 -28.30 17.65 -4.81
N GLY A 15 -28.19 18.98 -4.81
CA GLY A 15 -28.20 19.84 -3.64
C GLY A 15 -29.45 19.71 -2.79
N PHE A 16 -29.25 19.67 -1.48
CA PHE A 16 -30.24 20.01 -0.48
C PHE A 16 -29.55 20.49 0.79
N LEU A 17 -30.14 21.51 1.40
CA LEU A 17 -29.62 22.35 2.48
C LEU A 17 -29.57 21.63 3.84
N LEU A 18 -28.53 21.98 4.63
CA LEU A 18 -28.36 21.84 6.08
C LEU A 18 -28.30 20.41 6.64
N LEU A 19 -27.18 20.05 7.31
CA LEU A 19 -27.12 19.34 8.62
C LEU A 19 -25.67 18.89 8.94
N SER A 20 -25.09 19.46 10.00
CA SER A 20 -23.83 19.06 10.67
C SER A 20 -22.52 19.28 9.89
N PRO A 21 -21.38 19.58 10.54
CA PRO A 21 -20.10 19.47 9.85
C PRO A 21 -19.92 17.98 9.58
N LEU A 22 -20.21 17.55 8.36
CA LEU A 22 -19.55 16.38 7.82
C LEU A 22 -18.07 16.66 8.02
N SER A 23 -17.44 16.00 8.98
CA SER A 23 -16.04 15.66 8.86
C SER A 23 -15.96 14.83 7.59
N TYR A 24 -15.91 15.53 6.45
CA TYR A 24 -15.31 14.99 5.24
C TYR A 24 -13.98 14.46 5.75
N ALA A 25 -13.85 13.14 5.75
CA ALA A 25 -12.61 12.54 6.16
C ALA A 25 -11.50 13.26 5.41
N VAL A 26 -10.60 13.87 6.18
CA VAL A 26 -9.46 14.53 5.57
C VAL A 26 -8.63 13.40 4.98
N ASP A 27 -8.23 13.57 3.73
CA ASP A 27 -7.40 12.65 2.96
C ASP A 27 -6.36 13.59 2.32
N THR A 28 -5.24 13.72 3.01
CA THR A 28 -4.28 14.80 2.80
C THR A 28 -3.42 14.56 1.56
N ASP A 29 -3.12 13.31 1.22
CA ASP A 29 -2.36 12.93 0.03
C ASP A 29 -3.21 12.37 -1.13
N GLY A 30 -4.50 12.10 -0.91
CA GLY A 30 -5.48 11.77 -1.94
C GLY A 30 -5.45 10.32 -2.39
N ASP A 31 -4.96 9.42 -1.55
CA ASP A 31 -4.75 8.00 -1.86
C ASP A 31 -6.01 7.13 -1.63
N GLY A 32 -7.01 7.70 -0.95
CA GLY A 32 -8.29 7.06 -0.64
C GLY A 32 -8.40 6.50 0.78
N LEU A 33 -7.41 6.72 1.65
CA LEU A 33 -7.49 6.55 3.10
C LEU A 33 -7.86 7.87 3.78
N ASP A 34 -8.53 7.73 4.92
CA ASP A 34 -8.84 8.87 5.77
C ASP A 34 -7.60 9.14 6.66
N ASP A 35 -7.13 10.38 6.83
CA ASP A 35 -6.01 10.77 7.73
C ASP A 35 -6.14 10.18 9.15
N SER A 36 -7.36 9.87 9.59
CA SER A 36 -7.62 9.25 10.89
C SER A 36 -7.33 7.75 10.94
N ASP A 37 -7.40 7.08 9.78
CA ASP A 37 -7.04 5.67 9.59
C ASP A 37 -5.51 5.51 9.38
N GLU A 38 -4.81 6.62 9.09
CA GLU A 38 -3.36 6.70 8.84
C GLU A 38 -2.57 7.24 10.05
N THR A 39 -2.10 6.35 10.90
CA THR A 39 -1.58 6.76 12.22
C THR A 39 -0.12 7.20 12.23
N ASN A 40 0.61 7.11 11.11
CA ASN A 40 2.05 7.32 10.97
C ASN A 40 2.86 6.59 12.06
N THR A 41 2.40 5.40 12.43
CA THR A 41 3.06 4.55 13.45
C THR A 41 4.06 3.59 12.82
N GLY A 42 4.03 3.40 11.50
CA GLY A 42 4.81 2.39 10.79
C GLY A 42 4.46 0.97 11.21
N THR A 43 3.27 0.74 11.77
CA THR A 43 2.78 -0.59 12.17
C THR A 43 1.34 -0.78 11.73
N TYR A 44 1.10 -1.77 10.87
CA TYR A 44 -0.24 -2.14 10.46
C TYR A 44 -0.98 -2.85 11.59
N VAL A 45 -2.07 -2.25 12.06
CA VAL A 45 -2.96 -2.82 13.08
C VAL A 45 -4.25 -3.31 12.44
N SER A 46 -4.86 -2.50 11.56
CA SER A 46 -6.12 -2.83 10.88
C SER A 46 -6.39 -1.88 9.70
N PRO A 47 -7.43 -2.12 8.87
CA PRO A 47 -7.85 -1.15 7.85
C PRO A 47 -8.32 0.22 8.35
N SER A 48 -8.47 0.42 9.67
CA SER A 48 -8.78 1.71 10.29
C SER A 48 -7.65 2.22 11.20
N ASP A 49 -6.48 1.60 11.10
CA ASP A 49 -5.23 1.95 11.78
C ASP A 49 -4.10 1.27 10.97
N THR A 50 -3.86 1.80 9.77
CA THR A 50 -2.94 1.24 8.77
C THR A 50 -1.49 1.45 9.15
N GLY A 51 -1.21 2.49 9.93
CA GLY A 51 0.13 2.91 10.29
C GLY A 51 0.89 3.66 9.21
N THR A 52 0.25 3.96 8.07
CA THR A 52 0.78 4.73 6.92
C THR A 52 0.93 6.21 7.27
N ASP A 53 1.69 6.97 6.46
CA ASP A 53 1.87 8.42 6.67
C ASP A 53 0.77 9.20 5.94
N PRO A 54 -0.05 10.04 6.61
CA PRO A 54 -1.11 10.84 5.98
C PRO A 54 -0.67 11.80 4.87
N ASN A 55 0.63 11.93 4.60
CA ASN A 55 1.16 12.83 3.58
C ASN A 55 1.96 12.08 2.51
N ASP A 56 1.95 10.76 2.54
CA ASP A 56 2.64 9.89 1.61
C ASP A 56 1.70 8.81 1.08
N ALA A 57 1.14 9.07 -0.10
CA ALA A 57 0.14 8.21 -0.72
C ALA A 57 0.61 6.77 -1.01
N ASP A 58 1.91 6.47 -0.88
CA ASP A 58 2.55 5.17 -1.14
C ASP A 58 3.69 4.97 -0.12
N THR A 59 3.32 4.55 1.09
CA THR A 59 4.23 4.54 2.26
C THR A 59 5.39 3.55 2.10
N ASP A 60 5.20 2.45 1.38
CA ASP A 60 6.25 1.44 1.14
C ASP A 60 6.96 1.56 -0.22
N ASN A 61 6.52 2.51 -1.05
CA ASN A 61 7.09 2.88 -2.34
C ASN A 61 7.07 1.75 -3.38
N ASP A 62 6.03 0.92 -3.38
CA ASP A 62 5.82 -0.16 -4.34
C ASP A 62 4.95 0.25 -5.55
N THR A 63 4.62 1.54 -5.66
CA THR A 63 3.79 2.18 -6.69
C THR A 63 2.30 1.92 -6.60
N ILE A 64 1.84 1.19 -5.57
CA ILE A 64 0.43 1.04 -5.23
C ILE A 64 0.12 2.01 -4.09
N PRO A 65 -0.84 2.93 -4.27
CA PRO A 65 -1.23 3.80 -3.17
C PRO A 65 -1.78 3.01 -1.98
N ASP A 66 -1.55 3.47 -0.75
CA ASP A 66 -1.89 2.72 0.47
C ASP A 66 -3.39 2.34 0.53
N GLY A 67 -4.27 3.26 0.10
CA GLY A 67 -5.70 3.03 -0.02
C GLY A 67 -6.10 1.95 -1.04
N LEU A 68 -5.25 1.68 -2.03
CA LEU A 68 -5.40 0.59 -2.99
C LEU A 68 -4.69 -0.69 -2.54
N ASP A 69 -3.81 -0.62 -1.56
CA ASP A 69 -3.08 -1.77 -1.03
C ASP A 69 -3.85 -2.53 0.09
N LEU A 70 -5.04 -2.06 0.45
CA LEU A 70 -6.01 -2.86 1.19
C LEU A 70 -6.80 -3.79 0.22
N PRO A 71 -7.77 -4.56 0.73
CA PRO A 71 -7.92 -6.03 0.75
C PRO A 71 -7.75 -6.89 -0.54
N PRO A 72 -7.59 -8.24 -0.39
CA PRO A 72 -7.62 -8.98 0.87
C PRO A 72 -6.23 -9.44 1.33
N GLY A 73 -5.73 -8.77 2.37
CA GLY A 73 -4.62 -9.29 3.20
C GLY A 73 -3.23 -8.75 2.89
N ARG A 74 -3.13 -7.68 2.11
CA ARG A 74 -1.90 -6.92 1.94
C ARG A 74 -1.73 -5.88 3.04
N ASN A 75 -0.50 -5.41 3.18
CA ASN A 75 -0.07 -4.51 4.22
C ASN A 75 0.62 -3.32 3.53
N PRO A 76 0.05 -2.10 3.60
CA PRO A 76 0.57 -0.89 2.91
C PRO A 76 1.94 -0.41 3.42
N LEU A 77 2.57 -1.20 4.29
CA LEU A 77 3.91 -0.97 4.82
C LEU A 77 4.91 -2.02 4.31
N VAL A 78 4.50 -2.88 3.37
CA VAL A 78 5.29 -3.99 2.85
C VAL A 78 5.08 -4.11 1.35
N ALA A 79 6.07 -3.59 0.61
CA ALA A 79 6.06 -3.59 -0.84
C ALA A 79 5.73 -4.96 -1.44
N ASP A 80 4.69 -5.01 -2.28
CA ASP A 80 4.28 -6.21 -3.03
C ASP A 80 5.37 -6.67 -3.99
N TRP A 81 6.07 -5.71 -4.58
CA TRP A 81 7.16 -5.96 -5.50
C TRP A 81 8.25 -4.91 -5.34
N ALA A 82 9.49 -5.35 -5.53
CA ALA A 82 10.63 -4.46 -5.51
C ALA A 82 11.69 -4.91 -6.51
N VAL A 83 12.40 -3.96 -7.12
CA VAL A 83 13.56 -4.24 -7.97
C VAL A 83 14.75 -3.42 -7.49
N THR A 84 15.89 -4.09 -7.31
CA THR A 84 17.15 -3.44 -6.94
C THR A 84 18.27 -3.84 -7.89
N THR A 85 19.19 -2.91 -8.12
CA THR A 85 20.37 -3.13 -8.95
C THR A 85 21.65 -3.04 -8.12
N GLY A 86 22.52 -4.02 -8.29
CA GLY A 86 23.92 -3.96 -7.84
C GLY A 86 24.86 -3.61 -8.99
N ASN A 87 26.18 -3.75 -8.78
CA ASN A 87 27.19 -3.38 -9.78
C ASN A 87 27.01 -4.06 -11.16
N SER A 88 26.57 -5.32 -11.19
CA SER A 88 26.37 -6.09 -12.44
C SER A 88 25.34 -7.22 -12.26
N HIS A 89 24.48 -7.11 -11.25
CA HIS A 89 23.37 -8.04 -11.00
C HIS A 89 22.13 -7.23 -10.62
N THR A 90 20.97 -7.84 -10.78
CA THR A 90 19.67 -7.25 -10.45
C THR A 90 18.90 -8.29 -9.68
N CYS A 91 18.15 -7.86 -8.67
CA CYS A 91 17.23 -8.71 -7.92
C CYS A 91 15.83 -8.11 -7.97
N ALA A 92 14.83 -8.98 -8.09
CA ALA A 92 13.43 -8.65 -7.93
C ALA A 92 12.84 -9.47 -6.78
N LEU A 93 11.89 -8.87 -6.08
CA LEU A 93 11.01 -9.49 -5.11
C LEU A 93 9.58 -9.37 -5.65
N ASP A 94 8.81 -10.46 -5.56
CA ASP A 94 7.37 -10.49 -5.76
C ASP A 94 6.74 -11.61 -4.91
N ASP A 95 5.45 -11.88 -5.10
CA ASP A 95 4.70 -12.98 -4.45
C ASP A 95 5.32 -14.38 -4.62
N SER A 96 6.17 -14.58 -5.64
CA SER A 96 6.87 -15.85 -5.90
C SER A 96 8.21 -15.95 -5.18
N GLY A 97 8.65 -14.88 -4.53
CA GLY A 97 9.89 -14.76 -3.77
C GLY A 97 10.94 -13.91 -4.48
N VAL A 98 12.20 -14.10 -4.09
CA VAL A 98 13.31 -13.32 -4.66
C VAL A 98 13.89 -14.05 -5.87
N VAL A 99 14.09 -13.32 -6.97
CA VAL A 99 14.84 -13.78 -8.15
C VAL A 99 15.95 -12.80 -8.43
N CYS A 100 17.17 -13.29 -8.57
CA CYS A 100 18.32 -12.48 -8.97
C CYS A 100 18.90 -12.96 -10.30
N TRP A 101 19.35 -12.03 -11.14
CA TRP A 101 19.99 -12.31 -12.42
C TRP A 101 21.21 -11.42 -12.67
N GLY A 102 22.07 -11.83 -13.60
CA GLY A 102 23.29 -11.11 -13.98
C GLY A 102 24.59 -11.79 -13.54
N PHE A 103 25.64 -10.99 -13.35
CA PHE A 103 26.96 -11.48 -12.96
C PHE A 103 26.94 -12.12 -11.57
N ASN A 104 27.47 -13.33 -11.46
CA ASN A 104 27.34 -14.16 -10.26
C ASN A 104 28.68 -14.78 -9.76
N SER A 105 29.84 -14.17 -10.05
CA SER A 105 31.13 -14.76 -9.66
C SER A 105 31.31 -14.92 -8.15
N SER A 106 30.58 -14.14 -7.35
CA SER A 106 30.64 -14.12 -5.90
C SER A 106 29.39 -14.74 -5.25
N GLY A 107 28.49 -15.33 -6.04
CA GLY A 107 27.21 -15.86 -5.55
C GLY A 107 26.13 -14.81 -5.32
N GLN A 108 26.35 -13.54 -5.70
CA GLN A 108 25.43 -12.42 -5.46
C GLN A 108 24.06 -12.52 -6.16
N ALA A 109 23.95 -13.36 -7.19
CA ALA A 109 22.69 -13.66 -7.86
C ALA A 109 22.15 -15.05 -7.49
N THR A 110 22.75 -15.72 -6.50
CA THR A 110 22.31 -17.03 -6.02
C THR A 110 21.35 -16.82 -4.86
N VAL A 111 20.09 -17.19 -5.06
CA VAL A 111 19.07 -17.14 -4.00
C VAL A 111 19.11 -18.47 -3.24
N LEU A 112 19.38 -18.41 -1.94
CA LEU A 112 19.30 -19.58 -1.06
C LEU A 112 17.84 -19.77 -0.65
N SER A 113 17.16 -20.77 -1.21
CA SER A 113 15.91 -21.25 -0.63
C SER A 113 16.23 -22.10 0.61
N SER A 114 15.53 -21.85 1.72
CA SER A 114 15.57 -22.78 2.85
C SER A 114 14.93 -24.12 2.43
N PRO A 115 15.53 -25.27 2.76
CA PRO A 115 14.97 -26.59 2.46
C PRO A 115 13.70 -26.90 3.23
#